data_AF-A0A847ZDK1-F1
#
_entry.id   AF-A0A847ZDK1-F1
#
_cell.length_a   1.000
_cell.length_b   1.000
_cell.length_c   1.000
_cell.angle_alpha   90.00
_cell.angle_beta   90.00
_cell.angle_gamma   90.00
#
_symmetry.space_group_name_H-M   'P 1'
#
loop_
_entity.id
_entity.type
_entity.pdbx_description
1 polymer ?
#
loop_
_entity_poly.entity_id
_entity_poly.type
_entity_poly.pdbx_seq_one_letter_code
_entity_poly.pdbx_strand_id
1 'polypeptide(L)' 'MEIKGKTIIVTGAASGIGRGLCQRFAKEGAKAIVAA' A
#
# COMPACT_ATOMS: atom_id res chain seq x y z
N MET A 1 -11.27 -2.09 -4.57
CA MET A 1 -11.05 -0.63 -4.50
C MET A 1 -10.49 -0.18 -5.84
N GLU A 2 -10.73 1.04 -6.28
CA GLU A 2 -10.00 1.60 -7.42
C GLU A 2 -8.62 2.09 -6.95
N ILE A 3 -7.62 1.20 -6.97
CA ILE A 3 -6.25 1.46 -6.50
C ILE A 3 -5.29 1.81 -7.64
N LYS A 4 -5.55 1.28 -8.85
CA LYS A 4 -4.64 1.40 -9.99
C LYS A 4 -4.27 2.86 -10.27
N GLY A 5 -2.98 3.15 -10.32
CA GLY A 5 -2.46 4.49 -10.62
C GLY A 5 -2.49 5.49 -9.46
N LYS A 6 -2.95 5.10 -8.27
CA LYS A 6 -2.99 5.99 -7.09
C LYS A 6 -1.70 5.91 -6.27
N THR A 7 -1.34 7.03 -5.63
CA THR A 7 -0.30 7.09 -4.59
C THR A 7 -0.95 6.89 -3.23
N ILE A 8 -0.38 6.01 -2.41
CA ILE A 8 -0.95 5.60 -1.11
C ILE A 8 0.09 5.79 -0.01
N ILE A 9 -0.35 6.26 1.15
CA ILE A 9 0.46 6.31 2.37
C ILE A 9 -0.10 5.26 3.33
N VAL A 10 0.78 4.40 3.86
CA VAL A 10 0.43 3.41 4.88
C VAL A 10 1.32 3.65 6.09
N THR A 11 0.71 3.94 7.24
CA THR A 11 1.40 4.06 8.52
C THR A 11 1.40 2.72 9.26
N GLY A 12 2.39 2.49 10.12
CA GLY A 12 2.58 1.19 10.78
C GLY A 12 2.93 0.08 9.78
N ALA A 13 3.58 0.42 8.67
CA ALA A 13 3.82 -0.50 7.56
C ALA A 13 4.89 -1.57 7.85
N ALA A 14 5.62 -1.43 8.96
CA ALA A 14 6.74 -2.30 9.31
C ALA A 14 6.35 -3.78 9.50
N SER A 15 5.12 -4.06 9.94
CA SER A 15 4.66 -5.43 10.19
C SER A 15 3.13 -5.56 10.13
N GLY A 16 2.63 -6.78 10.35
CA GLY A 16 1.20 -7.06 10.50
C GLY A 16 0.34 -6.52 9.35
N ILE A 17 -0.73 -5.82 9.72
CA ILE A 17 -1.73 -5.31 8.79
C ILE A 17 -1.12 -4.28 7.83
N GLY A 18 -0.28 -3.36 8.34
CA GLY A 18 0.33 -2.32 7.51
C GLY A 18 1.20 -2.91 6.39
N ARG A 19 2.00 -3.93 6.72
CA ARG A 19 2.77 -4.70 5.71
C ARG A 19 1.85 -5.39 4.71
N GLY A 20 0.79 -6.04 5.19
CA GLY A 20 -0.19 -6.73 4.34
C GLY A 20 -0.90 -5.78 3.37
N LEU A 21 -1.26 -4.58 3.82
CA LEU A 21 -1.87 -3.54 2.99
C LEU A 21 -0.91 -3.07 1.90
N CYS A 22 0.36 -2.79 2.22
CA CYS A 22 1.38 -2.42 1.23
C CYS A 22 1.48 -3.49 0.13
N GLN A 23 1.56 -4.76 0.52
CA GLN A 23 1.64 -5.89 -0.42
C GLN A 23 0.39 -5.99 -1.30
N ARG A 24 -0.80 -5.80 -0.73
CA ARG A 24 -2.05 -5.86 -1.48
C ARG A 24 -2.18 -4.69 -2.46
N PHE A 25 -1.91 -3.47 -2.03
CA PHE A 25 -2.01 -2.29 -2.89
C PHE A 25 -0.99 -2.30 -4.03
N ALA A 26 0.21 -2.85 -3.80
CA ALA A 26 1.18 -3.07 -4.85
C ALA A 26 0.63 -4.03 -5.93
N LYS A 27 0.03 -5.14 -5.51
CA LYS A 27 -0.62 -6.11 -6.44
C LYS A 27 -1.80 -5.52 -7.19
N GLU A 28 -2.55 -4.59 -6.58
CA GLU A 28 -3.69 -3.92 -7.22
C GLU A 28 -3.28 -2.74 -8.13
N GLY A 29 -1.97 -2.49 -8.31
CA GLY A 29 -1.45 -1.55 -9.29
C GLY A 29 -1.32 -0.11 -8.81
N ALA A 30 -1.12 0.10 -7.51
CA ALA A 30 -0.77 1.42 -6.97
C ALA A 30 0.43 2.00 -7.73
N LYS A 31 0.38 3.31 -8.02
CA LYS A 31 1.49 4.03 -8.67
C LYS A 31 2.70 4.14 -7.74
N ALA A 32 2.46 4.41 -6.47
CA ALA A 32 3.48 4.52 -5.44
C ALA A 32 2.88 4.24 -4.07
N ILE A 33 3.70 3.69 -3.17
CA ILE A 33 3.31 3.44 -1.78
C ILE A 33 4.41 4.02 -0.88
N VAL A 34 4.03 4.92 0.02
CA VAL A 34 4.91 5.42 1.07
C VAL A 34 4.60 4.64 2.34
N ALA A 35 5.59 3.91 2.82
CA ALA A 35 5.52 3.17 4.07
C ALA A 35 6.12 4.03 5.19
N ALA A 36 5.33 4.29 6.23
CA ALA A 36 5.71 5.00 7.45
C ALA A 36 5.45 4.14 8.69
#